data_AF-A0A0C9ZRQ5-F1
#
_entry.id   AF-A0A0C9ZRQ5-F1
#
_cell.length_a   1.000
_cell.length_b   1.000
_cell.length_c   1.000
_cell.angle_alpha   90.00
_cell.angle_beta   90.00
_cell.angle_gamma   90.00
#
_symmetry.space_group_name_H-M   'P 1'
#
loop_
_entity.id
_entity.type
_entity.pdbx_description
1 polymer ?
#
loop_
_entity_poly.entity_id
_entity_poly.type
_entity_poly.pdbx_seq_one_letter_code
_entity_poly.pdbx_strand_id
1 'polypeptide(L)'
;ELILEAWRDYFRILKQDLAVGHFTMDNAANNTASMKKLSDTLWQEHEIKFDPIEHQIPCFPHILNICINHILCTYMNTDFADVPSTWTNALGEVMHKEDYIEAIAWDPILIYWNIIHLSGLRLTVLEWEVLQDLKVVLEIPHEAQQCMSSESRPILSKAVPAFEMVILRWQALAKHAPHCGAIINAGLDQAKQYYQQMGHMTAYCIVMFVDPTICLTWVDCHW
;
A
#
# COMPACT_ATOMS: atom_id res chain seq x y z
N GLU A 1 27.88 36.01 -8.15
CA GLU A 1 28.59 35.00 -8.97
C GLU A 1 28.68 33.64 -8.28
N LEU A 2 29.21 33.55 -7.05
CA LEU A 2 29.35 32.27 -6.31
C LEU A 2 28.09 31.40 -6.22
N ILE A 3 26.91 32.00 -6.00
CA ILE A 3 25.64 31.24 -5.94
C ILE A 3 25.29 30.64 -7.31
N LEU A 4 25.44 31.40 -8.40
CA LEU A 4 25.11 30.91 -9.75
C LEU A 4 26.05 29.79 -10.19
N GLU A 5 27.32 29.87 -9.78
CA GLU A 5 28.34 28.86 -10.06
C GLU A 5 28.06 27.57 -9.27
N ALA A 6 27.75 27.69 -7.97
CA ALA A 6 27.32 26.56 -7.14
C ALA A 6 26.05 25.87 -7.68
N TRP A 7 25.05 26.64 -8.13
CA TRP A 7 23.85 26.09 -8.77
C TRP A 7 24.16 25.39 -10.09
N ARG A 8 25.08 25.96 -10.90
CA ARG A 8 25.46 25.38 -12.19
C ARG A 8 26.21 24.05 -12.00
N ASP A 9 27.07 23.96 -11.00
CA ASP A 9 27.73 22.70 -10.63
C ASP A 9 26.74 21.68 -10.07
N TYR A 10 25.81 22.09 -9.21
CA TYR A 10 24.74 21.23 -8.70
C TYR A 10 23.90 20.64 -9.84
N PHE A 11 23.43 21.46 -10.78
CA PHE A 11 22.64 20.99 -11.92
C PHE A 11 23.45 20.11 -12.88
N ARG A 12 24.76 20.33 -13.01
CA ARG A 12 25.63 19.46 -13.82
C ARG A 12 25.73 18.06 -13.23
N ILE A 13 25.94 17.97 -11.92
CA ILE A 13 25.96 16.70 -11.18
C ILE A 13 24.57 16.04 -11.27
N LEU A 14 23.51 16.78 -10.96
CA LEU A 14 22.14 16.29 -11.03
C LEU A 14 21.77 15.76 -12.42
N LYS A 15 22.22 16.42 -13.50
CA LYS A 15 21.99 15.95 -14.87
C LYS A 15 22.72 14.64 -15.19
N GLN A 16 23.91 14.43 -14.62
CA GLN A 16 24.63 13.17 -14.73
C GLN A 16 23.95 12.06 -13.92
N ASP A 17 23.54 12.37 -12.69
CA ASP A 17 22.85 11.43 -11.81
C ASP A 17 21.48 11.02 -12.37
N LEU A 18 20.76 11.96 -13.02
CA LEU A 18 19.45 11.72 -13.65
C LEU A 18 19.54 11.27 -15.11
N ALA A 19 20.73 10.93 -15.64
CA ALA A 19 20.91 10.64 -17.06
C ALA A 19 20.05 9.46 -17.56
N VAL A 20 19.77 8.50 -16.67
CA VAL A 20 18.96 7.30 -16.97
C VAL A 20 17.50 7.49 -16.54
N GLY A 21 17.26 8.30 -15.52
CA GLY A 21 15.93 8.55 -14.95
C GLY A 21 15.42 7.41 -14.07
N HIS A 22 14.12 7.43 -13.79
CA HIS A 22 13.45 6.49 -12.89
C HIS A 22 12.52 5.56 -13.67
N PHE A 23 12.42 4.31 -13.23
CA PHE A 23 11.55 3.29 -13.80
C PHE A 23 10.46 2.92 -12.80
N THR A 24 9.19 3.01 -13.21
CA THR A 24 8.09 2.45 -12.43
C THR A 24 7.88 1.01 -12.85
N MET A 25 7.96 0.09 -11.90
CA MET A 25 7.84 -1.35 -12.15
C MET A 25 7.03 -2.02 -11.04
N ASP A 26 6.42 -3.17 -11.32
CA ASP A 26 5.91 -4.01 -10.23
C ASP A 26 7.08 -4.52 -9.37
N ASN A 27 6.76 -4.98 -8.15
CA ASN A 27 7.77 -5.30 -7.14
C ASN A 27 8.23 -6.76 -7.24
N ALA A 28 8.05 -7.40 -8.39
CA ALA A 28 8.51 -8.77 -8.60
C ALA A 28 10.04 -8.85 -8.58
N ALA A 29 10.55 -9.98 -8.07
CA ALA A 29 11.98 -10.19 -7.88
C ALA A 29 12.79 -10.11 -9.19
N ASN A 30 12.19 -10.45 -10.33
CA ASN A 30 12.82 -10.34 -11.65
C ASN A 30 13.03 -8.88 -12.07
N ASN A 31 12.14 -7.95 -11.70
CA ASN A 31 12.31 -6.52 -11.95
C ASN A 31 13.45 -5.96 -11.10
N THR A 32 13.51 -6.32 -9.82
CA THR A 32 14.63 -5.98 -8.94
C THR A 32 15.97 -6.54 -9.47
N ALA A 33 15.98 -7.78 -9.96
CA ALA A 33 17.16 -8.37 -10.59
C ALA A 33 17.56 -7.64 -11.89
N SER A 34 16.57 -7.22 -12.68
CA SER A 34 16.78 -6.46 -13.92
C SER A 34 17.39 -5.09 -13.63
N MET A 35 16.94 -4.39 -12.60
CA MET A 35 17.50 -3.08 -12.18
C MET A 35 18.95 -3.21 -11.70
N LYS A 36 19.28 -4.27 -10.96
CA LYS A 36 20.68 -4.57 -10.58
C LYS A 36 21.54 -4.85 -11.81
N LYS A 37 21.03 -5.65 -12.75
CA LYS A 37 21.76 -5.94 -13.98
C LYS A 37 21.98 -4.69 -14.83
N LEU A 38 20.98 -3.81 -14.90
CA LEU A 38 21.10 -2.51 -15.56
C LEU A 38 22.19 -1.65 -14.90
N SER A 39 22.22 -1.58 -13.57
CA SER A 39 23.28 -0.91 -12.81
C SER A 39 24.67 -1.43 -13.17
N ASP A 40 24.85 -2.76 -13.19
CA ASP A 40 26.14 -3.38 -13.52
C ASP A 40 26.58 -3.04 -14.95
N THR A 41 25.68 -3.13 -15.92
CA THR A 41 25.96 -2.82 -17.34
C THR A 41 26.30 -1.34 -17.54
N LEU A 42 25.53 -0.43 -16.93
CA LEU A 42 25.79 1.02 -17.01
C LEU A 42 27.18 1.39 -16.45
N TRP A 43 27.56 0.77 -15.34
CA TRP A 43 28.89 0.98 -14.77
C TRP A 43 30.00 0.41 -15.67
N GLN A 44 29.84 -0.83 -16.15
CA GLN A 44 30.88 -1.53 -16.91
C GLN A 44 31.11 -0.96 -18.31
N GLU A 45 30.06 -0.52 -18.99
CA GLU A 45 30.13 -0.11 -20.40
C GLU A 45 30.20 1.41 -20.58
N HIS A 46 29.72 2.17 -19.60
CA HIS A 46 29.54 3.62 -19.72
C HIS A 46 30.05 4.43 -18.53
N GLU A 47 30.56 3.79 -17.46
CA GLU A 47 30.99 4.44 -16.21
C GLU A 47 29.88 5.29 -15.58
N ILE A 48 28.61 4.94 -15.83
CA ILE A 48 27.45 5.63 -15.27
C ILE A 48 27.11 4.99 -13.92
N LYS A 49 27.21 5.78 -12.86
CA LYS A 49 26.73 5.38 -11.53
C LYS A 49 25.19 5.38 -11.55
N PHE A 50 24.60 4.27 -11.13
CA PHE A 50 23.15 4.10 -11.09
C PHE A 50 22.80 3.37 -9.80
N ASP A 51 21.85 3.89 -9.02
CA ASP A 51 21.36 3.21 -7.83
C ASP A 51 20.09 2.43 -8.21
N PRO A 52 20.13 1.09 -8.25
CA PRO A 52 19.00 0.30 -8.73
C PRO A 52 17.79 0.34 -7.79
N ILE A 53 17.95 0.76 -6.53
CA ILE A 53 16.85 0.89 -5.56
C ILE A 53 16.21 2.26 -5.71
N GLU A 54 17.01 3.32 -5.69
CA GLU A 54 16.52 4.71 -5.80
C GLU A 54 15.76 4.94 -7.11
N HIS A 55 16.22 4.32 -8.20
CA HIS A 55 15.65 4.51 -9.53
C HIS A 55 14.54 3.50 -9.88
N GLN A 56 14.17 2.61 -8.95
CA GLN A 56 13.06 1.68 -9.09
C GLN A 56 11.85 2.17 -8.28
N ILE A 57 10.98 2.96 -8.92
CA ILE A 57 9.73 3.41 -8.32
C ILE A 57 8.78 2.21 -8.21
N PRO A 58 8.37 1.80 -7.01
CA PRO A 58 7.47 0.67 -6.88
C PRO A 58 6.06 1.06 -7.34
N CYS A 59 5.42 0.18 -8.11
CA CYS A 59 4.11 0.42 -8.69
C CYS A 59 3.03 0.56 -7.61
N PHE A 60 2.36 1.71 -7.52
CA PHE A 60 1.40 2.01 -6.45
C PHE A 60 0.26 0.98 -6.32
N PRO A 61 -0.49 0.61 -7.38
CA PRO A 61 -1.49 -0.46 -7.28
C PRO A 61 -0.90 -1.79 -6.83
N HIS A 62 0.34 -2.09 -7.21
CA HIS A 62 0.99 -3.34 -6.83
C HIS A 62 1.34 -3.36 -5.34
N ILE A 63 1.78 -2.24 -4.76
CA ILE A 63 2.02 -2.10 -3.31
C ILE A 63 0.71 -2.31 -2.53
N LEU A 64 -0.39 -1.68 -2.96
CA LEU A 64 -1.70 -1.88 -2.32
C LEU A 64 -2.13 -3.35 -2.40
N ASN A 65 -1.97 -3.97 -3.57
CA ASN A 65 -2.26 -5.39 -3.76
C ASN A 65 -1.40 -6.29 -2.85
N ILE A 66 -0.12 -5.97 -2.64
CA ILE A 66 0.72 -6.71 -1.68
C ILE A 66 0.14 -6.60 -0.26
N CYS A 67 -0.22 -5.39 0.20
CA CYS A 67 -0.81 -5.19 1.52
C CYS A 67 -2.12 -5.98 1.68
N ILE A 68 -2.98 -5.97 0.66
CA ILE A 68 -4.22 -6.76 0.62
C ILE A 68 -3.94 -8.26 0.69
N ASN A 69 -2.98 -8.77 -0.08
CA ASN A 69 -2.64 -10.19 -0.05
C ASN A 69 -2.13 -10.63 1.33
N HIS A 70 -1.39 -9.78 2.03
CA HIS A 70 -1.01 -10.06 3.42
C HIS A 70 -2.24 -10.22 4.32
N ILE A 71 -3.25 -9.37 4.18
CA ILE A 71 -4.53 -9.51 4.90
C ILE A 71 -5.19 -10.84 4.52
N LEU A 72 -5.40 -11.09 3.23
CA LEU A 72 -6.13 -12.27 2.75
C LEU A 72 -5.42 -13.60 3.04
N CYS A 73 -4.09 -13.61 3.15
CA CYS A 73 -3.34 -14.81 3.54
C CYS A 73 -3.34 -15.06 5.05
N THR A 74 -3.63 -14.05 5.87
CA THR A 74 -3.49 -14.14 7.34
C THR A 74 -4.80 -14.01 8.10
N TYR A 75 -5.89 -13.54 7.47
CA TYR A 75 -7.15 -13.24 8.17
C TYR A 75 -7.72 -14.45 8.94
N MET A 76 -7.58 -15.66 8.40
CA MET A 76 -8.02 -16.90 9.06
C MET A 76 -7.24 -17.24 10.34
N ASN A 77 -6.00 -16.76 10.45
CA ASN A 77 -5.06 -17.09 11.52
C ASN A 77 -4.71 -15.84 12.35
N THR A 78 -5.55 -14.82 12.27
CA THR A 78 -5.33 -13.54 12.94
C THR A 78 -5.51 -13.69 14.45
N ASP A 79 -4.72 -12.93 15.22
CA ASP A 79 -4.88 -12.86 16.66
C ASP A 79 -5.99 -11.87 17.05
N PHE A 80 -7.00 -12.38 17.75
CA PHE A 80 -8.12 -11.61 18.26
C PHE A 80 -7.97 -11.27 19.75
N ALA A 81 -6.83 -11.51 20.41
CA ALA A 81 -6.66 -11.32 21.85
C ALA A 81 -7.20 -9.98 22.37
N ASP A 82 -6.88 -8.88 21.68
CA ASP A 82 -7.27 -7.51 22.06
C ASP A 82 -8.70 -7.12 21.65
N VAL A 83 -9.44 -8.02 20.99
CA VAL A 83 -10.82 -7.78 20.58
C VAL A 83 -11.78 -8.06 21.74
N PRO A 84 -12.75 -7.17 22.03
CA PRO A 84 -13.78 -7.39 23.05
C PRO A 84 -14.54 -8.72 22.87
N SER A 85 -15.05 -9.30 23.95
CA SER A 85 -15.80 -10.57 23.90
C SER A 85 -17.09 -10.47 23.09
N THR A 86 -17.68 -9.27 22.99
CA THR A 86 -18.84 -9.00 22.15
C THR A 86 -18.76 -7.60 21.54
N TRP A 87 -19.43 -7.42 20.40
CA TRP A 87 -19.67 -6.11 19.79
C TRP A 87 -21.05 -6.08 19.12
N THR A 88 -21.44 -4.91 18.62
CA THR A 88 -22.70 -4.75 17.88
C THR A 88 -22.37 -4.56 16.40
N ASN A 89 -22.98 -5.35 15.52
CA ASN A 89 -22.81 -5.20 14.07
C ASN A 89 -23.61 -4.02 13.51
N ALA A 90 -23.49 -3.79 12.20
CA ALA A 90 -24.21 -2.72 11.50
C ALA A 90 -25.75 -2.85 11.56
N LEU A 91 -26.27 -4.04 11.83
CA LEU A 91 -27.70 -4.32 11.96
C LEU A 91 -28.22 -4.18 13.40
N GLY A 92 -27.36 -3.86 14.36
CA GLY A 92 -27.72 -3.76 15.78
C GLY A 92 -27.73 -5.10 16.52
N GLU A 93 -27.21 -6.17 15.90
CA GLU A 93 -27.14 -7.51 16.47
C GLU A 93 -25.88 -7.66 17.32
N VAL A 94 -25.98 -8.43 18.40
CA VAL A 94 -24.84 -8.72 19.28
C VAL A 94 -24.04 -9.86 18.68
N MET A 95 -22.78 -9.58 18.37
CA MET A 95 -21.80 -10.51 17.88
C MET A 95 -20.97 -11.04 19.04
N HIS A 96 -20.76 -12.36 19.07
CA HIS A 96 -19.86 -13.01 20.02
C HIS A 96 -18.53 -13.32 19.36
N LYS A 97 -17.44 -12.98 20.04
CA LYS A 97 -16.07 -13.15 19.54
C LYS A 97 -15.76 -14.59 19.15
N GLU A 98 -16.14 -15.55 19.98
CA GLU A 98 -15.86 -16.97 19.75
C GLU A 98 -16.55 -17.48 18.48
N ASP A 99 -17.83 -17.16 18.31
CA ASP A 99 -18.62 -17.53 17.13
C ASP A 99 -18.07 -16.88 15.85
N TYR A 100 -17.64 -15.62 15.93
CA TYR A 100 -17.03 -14.90 14.82
C TYR A 100 -15.68 -15.50 14.40
N ILE A 101 -14.84 -15.87 15.37
CA ILE A 101 -13.56 -16.55 15.11
C ILE A 101 -13.81 -17.91 14.45
N GLU A 102 -14.81 -18.66 14.92
CA GLU A 102 -15.20 -19.92 14.30
C GLU A 102 -15.63 -19.70 12.83
N ALA A 103 -16.46 -18.70 12.56
CA ALA A 103 -16.89 -18.35 11.20
C ALA A 103 -15.71 -17.97 10.29
N ILE A 104 -14.71 -17.24 10.81
CA ILE A 104 -13.47 -16.92 10.09
C ILE A 104 -12.71 -18.19 9.70
N ALA A 105 -12.59 -19.16 10.63
CA ALA A 105 -11.84 -20.39 10.41
C ALA A 105 -12.44 -21.27 9.30
N TRP A 106 -13.73 -21.10 8.99
CA TRP A 106 -14.42 -21.79 7.90
C TRP A 106 -14.11 -21.23 6.50
N ASP A 107 -13.29 -20.19 6.40
CA ASP A 107 -12.94 -19.49 5.15
C ASP A 107 -14.19 -19.03 4.37
N PRO A 108 -14.88 -17.97 4.84
CA PRO A 108 -16.08 -17.45 4.18
C PRO A 108 -15.85 -17.05 2.72
N ILE A 109 -14.61 -16.68 2.36
CA ILE A 109 -14.24 -16.40 0.97
C ILE A 109 -14.38 -17.69 0.15
N LEU A 110 -13.75 -18.78 0.58
CA LEU A 110 -13.85 -20.08 -0.09
C LEU A 110 -15.30 -20.59 -0.17
N ILE A 111 -16.08 -20.44 0.89
CA ILE A 111 -17.50 -20.81 0.90
C ILE A 111 -18.27 -20.01 -0.16
N TYR A 112 -18.09 -18.68 -0.20
CA TYR A 112 -18.72 -17.82 -1.19
C TYR A 112 -18.35 -18.23 -2.62
N TRP A 113 -17.07 -18.50 -2.87
CA TRP A 113 -16.60 -19.02 -4.16
C TRP A 113 -17.28 -20.34 -4.54
N ASN A 114 -17.40 -21.27 -3.60
CA ASN A 114 -18.05 -22.55 -3.83
C ASN A 114 -19.56 -22.44 -4.07
N ILE A 115 -20.27 -21.49 -3.44
CA ILE A 115 -21.71 -21.24 -3.70
C ILE A 115 -21.95 -20.86 -5.16
N ILE A 116 -21.09 -19.98 -5.70
CA ILE A 116 -21.19 -19.53 -7.10
C ILE A 116 -21.01 -20.71 -8.07
N HIS A 117 -20.16 -21.67 -7.72
CA HIS A 117 -19.78 -22.78 -8.59
C HIS A 117 -20.59 -24.07 -8.36
N LEU A 118 -21.15 -24.26 -7.16
CA LEU A 118 -21.86 -25.47 -6.74
C LEU A 118 -23.21 -25.10 -6.12
N SER A 119 -24.29 -25.41 -6.83
CA SER A 119 -25.66 -25.18 -6.39
C SER A 119 -25.96 -25.90 -5.06
N GLY A 120 -26.24 -25.15 -3.98
CA GLY A 120 -26.80 -25.71 -2.73
C GLY A 120 -26.17 -25.24 -1.43
N LEU A 121 -25.00 -24.59 -1.46
CA LEU A 121 -24.38 -23.99 -0.29
C LEU A 121 -25.06 -22.65 0.07
N ARG A 122 -25.10 -22.30 1.36
CA ARG A 122 -25.57 -21.01 1.88
C ARG A 122 -24.64 -20.55 2.99
N LEU A 123 -24.29 -19.27 2.96
CA LEU A 123 -23.53 -18.64 4.04
C LEU A 123 -24.41 -18.47 5.28
N THR A 124 -23.83 -18.71 6.45
CA THR A 124 -24.43 -18.36 7.74
C THR A 124 -24.42 -16.84 7.95
N VAL A 125 -25.18 -16.35 8.93
CA VAL A 125 -25.19 -14.91 9.29
C VAL A 125 -23.79 -14.44 9.68
N LEU A 126 -23.04 -15.26 10.42
CA LEU A 126 -21.69 -14.93 10.87
C LEU A 126 -20.69 -14.93 9.70
N GLU A 127 -20.78 -15.90 8.78
CA GLU A 127 -19.93 -15.92 7.58
C GLU A 127 -20.20 -14.71 6.68
N TRP A 128 -21.46 -14.29 6.57
CA TRP A 128 -21.84 -13.05 5.90
C TRP A 128 -21.24 -11.81 6.59
N GLU A 129 -21.26 -11.77 7.92
CA GLU A 129 -20.65 -10.68 8.68
C GLU A 129 -19.14 -10.57 8.39
N VAL A 130 -18.42 -11.70 8.42
CA VAL A 130 -16.98 -11.73 8.07
C VAL A 130 -16.73 -11.19 6.66
N LEU A 131 -17.55 -11.59 5.68
CA LEU A 131 -17.42 -11.09 4.31
C LEU A 131 -17.72 -9.59 4.20
N GLN A 132 -18.69 -9.11 4.98
CA GLN A 132 -19.03 -7.70 5.04
C GLN A 132 -17.90 -6.87 5.67
N ASP A 133 -17.26 -7.38 6.72
CA ASP A 133 -16.09 -6.76 7.34
C ASP A 133 -14.89 -6.74 6.39
N LEU A 134 -14.61 -7.86 5.71
CA LEU A 134 -13.57 -7.93 4.67
C LEU A 134 -13.85 -6.93 3.55
N LYS A 135 -15.11 -6.78 3.11
CA LYS A 135 -15.48 -5.77 2.11
C LYS A 135 -15.13 -4.36 2.61
N VAL A 136 -15.49 -4.00 3.85
CA VAL A 136 -15.17 -2.68 4.42
C VAL A 136 -13.65 -2.45 4.48
N VAL A 137 -12.89 -3.48 4.87
CA VAL A 137 -11.42 -3.42 4.90
C VAL A 137 -10.83 -3.17 3.50
N LEU A 138 -11.34 -3.86 2.49
CA LEU A 138 -10.85 -3.81 1.10
C LEU A 138 -11.35 -2.59 0.32
N GLU A 139 -12.43 -1.95 0.75
CA GLU A 139 -12.97 -0.74 0.13
C GLU A 139 -12.00 0.44 0.24
N ILE A 140 -11.28 0.56 1.35
CA ILE A 140 -10.27 1.61 1.58
C ILE A 140 -9.16 1.62 0.51
N PRO A 141 -8.40 0.53 0.29
CA PRO A 141 -7.39 0.51 -0.78
C PRO A 141 -8.01 0.53 -2.18
N HIS A 142 -9.23 0.01 -2.36
CA HIS A 142 -9.94 0.12 -3.64
C HIS A 142 -10.18 1.59 -4.04
N GLU A 143 -10.69 2.41 -3.12
CA GLU A 143 -10.89 3.84 -3.34
C GLU A 143 -9.58 4.56 -3.66
N ALA A 144 -8.49 4.25 -2.95
CA ALA A 144 -7.17 4.82 -3.22
C ALA A 144 -6.65 4.44 -4.61
N GLN A 145 -6.81 3.17 -5.01
CA GLN A 145 -6.46 2.72 -6.35
C GLN A 145 -7.29 3.43 -7.43
N GLN A 146 -8.60 3.56 -7.23
CA GLN A 146 -9.49 4.26 -8.16
C GLN A 146 -9.11 5.74 -8.30
N CYS A 147 -8.84 6.41 -7.19
CA CYS A 147 -8.37 7.80 -7.18
C CYS A 147 -7.12 7.96 -8.07
N MET A 148 -6.10 7.14 -7.84
CA MET A 148 -4.85 7.19 -8.60
C MET A 148 -5.00 6.77 -10.06
N SER A 149 -5.93 5.87 -10.37
CA SER A 149 -6.17 5.36 -11.73
C SER A 149 -7.06 6.30 -12.57
N SER A 150 -7.82 7.18 -11.93
CA SER A 150 -8.69 8.16 -12.61
C SER A 150 -7.93 9.36 -13.19
N GLU A 151 -6.67 9.53 -12.79
CA GLU A 151 -5.85 10.66 -13.20
C GLU A 151 -5.38 10.52 -14.65
N SER A 152 -5.62 11.56 -15.46
CA SER A 152 -5.20 11.58 -16.87
C SER A 152 -3.72 11.89 -17.07
N ARG A 153 -3.00 12.18 -15.98
CA ARG A 153 -1.57 12.51 -15.97
C ARG A 153 -0.88 11.63 -14.94
N PRO A 154 0.36 11.18 -15.17
CA PRO A 154 1.11 10.43 -14.16
C PRO A 154 1.39 11.33 -12.96
N ILE A 155 0.82 11.02 -11.79
CA ILE A 155 0.93 11.85 -10.57
C ILE A 155 1.66 11.09 -9.45
N LEU A 156 2.98 10.94 -9.59
CA LEU A 156 3.80 10.35 -8.53
C LEU A 156 3.72 11.18 -7.23
N SER A 157 3.49 12.49 -7.33
CA SER A 157 3.35 13.41 -6.19
C SER A 157 2.16 13.10 -5.28
N LYS A 158 1.11 12.44 -5.78
CA LYS A 158 -0.05 12.03 -4.98
C LYS A 158 0.09 10.63 -4.39
N ALA A 159 1.08 9.85 -4.80
CA ALA A 159 1.22 8.46 -4.36
C ALA A 159 1.46 8.36 -2.85
N VAL A 160 2.39 9.14 -2.30
CA VAL A 160 2.67 9.15 -0.84
C VAL A 160 1.44 9.63 -0.05
N PRO A 161 0.81 10.79 -0.36
CA PRO A 161 -0.42 11.20 0.30
C PRO A 161 -1.56 10.17 0.21
N ALA A 162 -1.79 9.58 -0.97
CA ALA A 162 -2.83 8.57 -1.14
C ALA A 162 -2.56 7.30 -0.32
N PHE A 163 -1.29 6.88 -0.24
CA PHE A 163 -0.89 5.73 0.55
C PHE A 163 -1.01 5.98 2.06
N GLU A 164 -0.62 7.18 2.51
CA GLU A 164 -0.81 7.63 3.88
C GLU A 164 -2.28 7.66 4.27
N MET A 165 -3.16 8.12 3.39
CA MET A 165 -4.60 8.09 3.61
C MET A 165 -5.15 6.67 3.79
N VAL A 166 -4.61 5.67 3.08
CA VAL A 166 -4.96 4.26 3.32
C VAL A 166 -4.57 3.83 4.73
N ILE A 167 -3.33 4.12 5.15
CA ILE A 167 -2.83 3.79 6.49
C ILE A 167 -3.70 4.45 7.57
N LEU A 168 -3.98 5.74 7.44
CA LEU A 168 -4.80 6.49 8.39
C LEU A 168 -6.23 5.96 8.48
N ARG A 169 -6.86 5.64 7.34
CA ARG A 169 -8.23 5.08 7.32
C ARG A 169 -8.27 3.67 7.91
N TRP A 170 -7.27 2.83 7.64
CA TRP A 170 -7.16 1.52 8.27
C TRP A 170 -6.93 1.62 9.79
N GLN A 171 -6.08 2.54 10.26
CA GLN A 171 -5.89 2.79 11.69
C GLN A 171 -7.17 3.29 12.37
N ALA A 172 -7.89 4.21 11.71
CA ALA A 172 -9.18 4.69 12.21
C ALA A 172 -10.21 3.56 12.28
N LEU A 173 -10.29 2.73 11.24
CA LEU A 173 -11.16 1.55 11.22
C LEU A 173 -10.80 0.57 12.33
N ALA A 174 -9.52 0.24 12.52
CA ALA A 174 -9.06 -0.63 13.59
C ALA A 174 -9.43 -0.12 14.98
N LYS A 175 -9.43 1.21 15.18
CA LYS A 175 -9.85 1.83 16.44
C LYS A 175 -11.36 1.75 16.66
N HIS A 176 -12.17 1.92 15.62
CA HIS A 176 -13.63 1.91 15.71
C HIS A 176 -14.23 0.50 15.73
N ALA A 177 -13.61 -0.43 15.01
CA ALA A 177 -14.00 -1.82 14.88
C ALA A 177 -12.78 -2.73 15.15
N PRO A 178 -12.51 -3.09 16.41
CA PRO A 178 -11.32 -3.87 16.78
C PRO A 178 -11.23 -5.24 16.10
N HIS A 179 -12.37 -5.88 15.78
CA HIS A 179 -12.41 -7.14 15.01
C HIS A 179 -11.87 -6.96 13.58
N CYS A 180 -12.22 -5.86 12.90
CA CYS A 180 -11.59 -5.47 11.64
C CYS A 180 -10.12 -5.12 11.85
N GLY A 181 -9.79 -4.43 12.95
CA GLY A 181 -8.41 -4.09 13.30
C GLY A 181 -7.48 -5.31 13.35
N ALA A 182 -7.94 -6.38 13.99
CA ALA A 182 -7.22 -7.66 14.02
C ALA A 182 -6.88 -8.12 12.59
N ILE A 183 -7.88 -8.16 11.69
CA ILE A 183 -7.71 -8.60 10.28
C ILE A 183 -6.76 -7.69 9.50
N ILE A 184 -6.84 -6.37 9.74
CA ILE A 184 -6.09 -5.35 9.01
C ILE A 184 -4.58 -5.38 9.36
N ASN A 185 -4.21 -5.77 10.59
CA ASN A 185 -2.86 -5.58 11.14
C ASN A 185 -1.73 -6.07 10.22
N ALA A 186 -1.88 -7.26 9.61
CA ALA A 186 -0.88 -7.81 8.69
C ALA A 186 -0.67 -6.91 7.45
N GLY A 187 -1.75 -6.33 6.92
CA GLY A 187 -1.68 -5.37 5.82
C GLY A 187 -1.12 -4.02 6.25
N LEU A 188 -1.47 -3.54 7.45
CA LEU A 188 -0.93 -2.30 8.02
C LEU A 188 0.59 -2.37 8.23
N ASP A 189 1.10 -3.49 8.71
CA ASP A 189 2.54 -3.67 8.92
C ASP A 189 3.30 -3.65 7.59
N GLN A 190 2.75 -4.30 6.55
CA GLN A 190 3.30 -4.24 5.22
C GLN A 190 3.22 -2.82 4.61
N ALA A 191 2.12 -2.11 4.85
CA ALA A 191 1.96 -0.73 4.39
C ALA A 191 2.98 0.21 5.04
N LYS A 192 3.23 0.08 6.35
CA LYS A 192 4.25 0.90 7.04
C LYS A 192 5.65 0.69 6.46
N GLN A 193 6.03 -0.54 6.11
CA GLN A 193 7.33 -0.83 5.48
C GLN A 193 7.46 -0.11 4.13
N TYR A 194 6.42 -0.17 3.30
CA TYR A 194 6.44 0.52 2.01
C TYR A 194 6.39 2.04 2.15
N TYR A 195 5.67 2.58 3.14
CA TYR A 195 5.65 4.01 3.42
C TYR A 195 7.05 4.51 3.81
N GLN A 196 7.77 3.77 4.66
CA GLN A 196 9.17 4.06 4.99
C GLN A 196 10.06 4.03 3.75
N GLN A 197 9.92 3.00 2.91
CA GLN A 197 10.66 2.90 1.65
C GLN A 197 10.41 4.09 0.72
N MET A 198 9.15 4.52 0.58
CA MET A 198 8.80 5.71 -0.21
C MET A 198 9.45 6.98 0.35
N GLY A 199 9.52 7.12 1.68
CA GLY A 199 10.17 8.26 2.34
C GLY A 199 11.69 8.33 2.16
N HIS A 200 12.35 7.19 1.87
CA HIS A 200 13.78 7.15 1.56
C HIS A 200 14.11 7.47 0.09
N MET A 201 13.11 7.47 -0.79
CA MET A 201 13.29 7.72 -2.23
C MET A 201 13.15 9.20 -2.55
N THR A 202 14.24 9.81 -3.02
CA THR A 202 14.32 11.24 -3.38
C THR A 202 13.31 11.62 -4.45
N ALA A 203 12.98 10.68 -5.34
CA ALA A 203 11.99 10.88 -6.38
C ALA A 203 10.64 11.37 -5.85
N TYR A 204 10.10 10.74 -4.79
CA TYR A 204 8.83 11.14 -4.19
C TYR A 204 8.91 12.54 -3.58
N CYS A 205 9.99 12.84 -2.86
CA CYS A 205 10.23 14.15 -2.26
C CYS A 205 10.26 15.26 -3.33
N ILE A 206 11.00 15.04 -4.42
CA ILE A 206 11.13 16.00 -5.51
C ILE A 206 9.78 16.24 -6.21
N VAL A 207 9.06 15.18 -6.57
CA VAL A 207 7.78 15.36 -7.28
C VAL A 207 6.73 16.04 -6.41
N MET A 208 6.69 15.75 -5.11
CA MET A 208 5.79 16.42 -4.16
C MET A 208 6.15 17.90 -4.00
N PHE A 209 7.44 18.21 -3.92
CA PHE A 209 7.91 19.60 -3.82
C PHE A 209 7.58 20.43 -5.07
N VAL A 210 7.74 19.83 -6.27
CA VAL A 210 7.48 20.49 -7.55
C VAL A 210 5.98 20.62 -7.85
N ASP A 211 5.14 19.78 -7.24
CA ASP A 211 3.69 19.86 -7.40
C ASP A 211 3.13 21.10 -6.69
N PRO A 212 2.58 22.09 -7.41
CA PRO A 212 2.10 23.33 -6.81
C PRO A 212 0.85 23.13 -5.92
N THR A 213 0.19 21.98 -6.00
CA THR A 213 -0.96 21.65 -5.14
C THR A 213 -0.57 21.08 -3.78
N ILE A 214 0.69 20.65 -3.62
CA ILE A 214 1.24 20.04 -2.41
C ILE A 214 2.38 20.92 -1.85
N CYS A 215 3.37 21.22 -2.70
CA CYS A 215 4.53 22.04 -2.40
C CYS A 215 5.19 21.63 -1.06
N LEU A 216 5.51 22.58 -0.18
CA LEU A 216 6.07 22.32 1.16
C LEU A 216 5.00 22.00 2.22
N THR A 217 3.73 22.29 1.96
CA THR A 217 2.70 22.18 3.01
C THR A 217 2.54 20.76 3.55
N TRP A 218 2.76 19.74 2.71
CA TRP A 218 2.73 18.35 3.18
C TRP A 218 3.94 17.98 4.03
N VAL A 219 5.14 18.39 3.59
CA VAL A 219 6.39 18.18 4.33
C VAL A 219 6.29 18.85 5.68
N ASP A 220 5.94 20.14 5.74
CA ASP A 220 5.82 20.91 6.98
C ASP A 220 4.79 20.32 7.97
N CYS A 221 3.77 19.61 7.49
CA CYS A 221 2.73 19.02 8.33
C CYS A 221 3.07 17.60 8.83
N HIS A 222 3.90 16.84 8.11
CA HIS A 222 4.04 15.39 8.34
C HIS A 222 5.49 14.91 8.52
N TRP A 223 6.50 15.66 8.08
CA TRP A 223 7.93 15.31 8.10
C TRP A 223 8.79 16.37 8.81
#